data_AF-A0A1Y2WBP4-F1
#
_entry.id   AF-A0A1Y2WBP4-F1
#
_cell.length_a   1.000
_cell.length_b   1.000
_cell.length_c   1.000
_cell.angle_alpha   90.00
_cell.angle_beta   90.00
_cell.angle_gamma   90.00
#
_symmetry.space_group_name_H-M   'P 1'
#
loop_
_entity.id
_entity.type
_entity.pdbx_description
1 polymer ?
#
loop_
_entity_poly.entity_id
_entity_poly.type
_entity_poly.pdbx_seq_one_letter_code
_entity_poly.pdbx_strand_id
1 'polypeptide(L)'
;MATSIKISPELPLNDVILLRNLSNDIERCQQKNPGPASNGSAKASGKVAERNTSAPGQATADGNTKQDDASSRDEHDLALMRARNNPADKDFEPTVFVSVDLPDLASRWNPLLYRYLLTPDVVMVTHLILYFTTSVPSAIWLFYHFNYLHGILHAVMQFYYVGTYTLMMHQHIHGGGVLSKHPLIHLFDVTFPYITDPLMGHTWNSYYYHHVKHHHVEGNGPDDLSSTVRYQRDNFWHFLHYVGRFYFLIWLDLPLYFLRKDRPTFALKTAFWELLTYTTYLTLFRLNSRPTFFVFLLPFMLLRFGLMVGNWGQHALVDADEPDSDYRSSITLIDVPSNRYCFNDGYHTSHHLNPRRHWREHPVHFLANKETYSSEHALVFHDIDYLEITVRLLLQHYEHLARCLVPIGDRQIAMSIEERAALLKRCTRRFSEDEIREKFGVAKAK
;
A
#
# COMPACT_ATOMS: atom_id res chain seq x y z
N MET A 1 21.15 13.01 -14.31
CA MET A 1 21.78 12.35 -13.14
C MET A 1 21.02 11.05 -12.90
N ALA A 2 21.70 9.92 -12.78
CA ALA A 2 21.07 8.62 -12.58
C ALA A 2 20.21 8.65 -11.31
N THR A 3 19.00 8.08 -11.38
CA THR A 3 18.09 7.87 -10.25
C THR A 3 18.79 6.94 -9.26
N SER A 4 19.44 7.49 -8.24
CA SER A 4 20.09 6.68 -7.21
C SER A 4 19.04 6.28 -6.20
N ILE A 5 18.70 4.99 -6.17
CA ILE A 5 17.86 4.41 -5.12
C ILE A 5 18.61 4.57 -3.81
N LYS A 6 18.03 5.31 -2.86
CA LYS A 6 18.56 5.42 -1.51
C LYS A 6 18.11 4.20 -0.72
N ILE A 7 19.05 3.59 0.00
CA ILE A 7 18.78 2.43 0.85
C ILE A 7 19.19 2.81 2.27
N SER A 8 18.20 3.06 3.12
CA SER A 8 18.45 3.29 4.55
C SER A 8 18.82 1.96 5.22
N PRO A 9 19.73 1.97 6.22
CA PRO A 9 20.01 0.78 7.02
C PRO A 9 18.84 0.39 7.95
N GLU A 10 17.87 1.28 8.16
CA GLU A 10 16.74 1.08 9.09
C GLU A 10 15.51 0.43 8.42
N LEU A 11 15.62 0.06 7.14
CA LEU A 11 14.51 -0.54 6.39
C LEU A 11 14.26 -1.99 6.80
N PRO A 12 13.00 -2.44 6.72
CA PRO A 12 12.71 -3.86 6.77
C PRO A 12 13.56 -4.61 5.73
N LEU A 13 14.13 -5.75 6.12
CA LEU A 13 15.08 -6.48 5.28
C LEU A 13 14.54 -6.81 3.87
N ASN A 14 13.25 -7.12 3.76
CA ASN A 14 12.62 -7.38 2.46
C ASN A 14 12.69 -6.18 1.52
N ASP A 15 12.48 -4.96 2.04
CA ASP A 15 12.61 -3.72 1.26
C ASP A 15 14.08 -3.48 0.88
N VAL A 16 15.04 -3.76 1.77
CA VAL A 16 16.48 -3.70 1.46
C VAL A 16 16.85 -4.64 0.30
N ILE A 17 16.41 -5.90 0.37
CA ILE A 17 16.67 -6.91 -0.66
C ILE A 17 16.10 -6.43 -2.00
N LEU A 18 14.84 -6.02 -2.02
CA LEU A 18 14.16 -5.56 -3.23
C LEU A 18 14.80 -4.32 -3.85
N LEU A 19 15.12 -3.31 -3.05
CA LEU A 19 15.75 -2.09 -3.55
C LEU A 19 17.15 -2.35 -4.11
N ARG A 20 17.94 -3.22 -3.47
CA ARG A 20 19.25 -3.66 -4.02
C ARG A 20 19.07 -4.43 -5.33
N ASN A 21 18.09 -5.33 -5.37
CA ASN A 21 17.79 -6.14 -6.55
C ASN A 21 17.40 -5.24 -7.74
N LEU A 22 16.50 -4.28 -7.53
CA LEU A 22 16.09 -3.29 -8.54
C LEU A 22 17.23 -2.34 -8.94
N SER A 23 18.04 -1.86 -7.99
CA SER A 23 19.20 -1.00 -8.28
C SER A 23 20.19 -1.70 -9.22
N ASN A 24 20.45 -2.98 -8.97
CA ASN A 24 21.33 -3.78 -9.81
C ASN A 24 20.77 -3.97 -11.24
N ASP A 25 19.45 -4.08 -11.41
CA ASP A 25 18.82 -4.17 -12.74
C ASP A 25 18.98 -2.87 -13.52
N ILE A 26 18.79 -1.74 -12.86
CA ILE A 26 19.00 -0.41 -13.43
C ILE A 26 20.45 -0.25 -13.90
N GLU A 27 21.42 -0.58 -13.04
CA GLU A 27 22.85 -0.49 -13.37
C GLU A 27 23.22 -1.39 -14.56
N ARG A 28 22.74 -2.63 -14.58
CA ARG A 28 22.99 -3.58 -15.68
C ARG A 28 22.41 -3.07 -17.01
N CYS A 29 21.18 -2.55 -17.00
CA CYS A 29 20.55 -2.01 -18.20
C CYS A 29 21.31 -0.77 -18.71
N GLN A 30 21.75 0.11 -17.82
CA GLN A 30 22.54 1.30 -18.18
C GLN A 30 23.93 0.94 -18.73
N GLN A 31 24.55 -0.13 -18.23
CA GLN A 31 25.81 -0.64 -18.77
C GLN A 31 25.65 -1.28 -20.16
N LYS A 32 24.50 -1.91 -20.45
CA LYS A 32 24.20 -2.46 -21.78
C LYS A 32 23.94 -1.36 -22.82
N ASN A 33 23.31 -0.27 -22.40
CA ASN A 33 22.96 0.87 -23.26
C ASN A 33 23.63 2.15 -22.73
N PRO A 34 24.95 2.33 -22.87
CA PRO A 34 25.59 3.58 -22.53
C PRO A 34 25.01 4.66 -23.43
N GLY A 35 24.20 5.57 -22.86
CA GLY A 35 23.69 6.73 -23.59
C GLY A 35 24.83 7.54 -24.22
N PRO A 36 24.55 8.42 -25.20
CA PRO A 36 25.59 9.21 -25.84
C PRO A 36 26.32 10.02 -24.77
N ALA A 37 27.58 9.67 -24.53
CA ALA A 37 28.44 10.41 -23.61
C ALA A 37 28.47 11.88 -24.03
N SER A 38 28.14 12.78 -23.11
CA SER A 38 28.38 14.20 -23.31
C SER A 38 29.88 14.40 -23.46
N ASN A 39 30.35 14.53 -24.70
CA ASN A 39 31.74 14.86 -25.01
C ASN A 39 32.06 16.26 -24.47
N GLY A 40 32.51 16.32 -23.23
CA GLY A 40 33.25 17.45 -22.68
C GLY A 40 34.59 17.54 -23.41
N SER A 41 34.74 18.59 -24.20
CA SER A 41 35.96 19.00 -24.88
C SER A 41 37.19 18.92 -23.97
N ALA A 42 38.16 18.08 -24.33
CA ALA A 42 39.57 18.30 -24.00
C ALA A 42 40.43 17.95 -25.23
N LYS A 43 40.89 18.98 -25.92
CA LYS A 43 41.88 18.89 -27.00
C LYS A 43 43.28 18.66 -26.43
N ALA A 44 44.01 17.79 -27.13
CA ALA A 44 45.46 17.76 -27.39
C ALA A 44 46.42 17.31 -26.26
N SER A 45 47.13 16.20 -26.48
CA SER A 45 48.42 16.22 -27.20
C SER A 45 48.89 14.79 -27.54
N GLY A 46 49.59 14.64 -28.66
CA GLY A 46 49.79 13.36 -29.35
C GLY A 46 51.02 12.55 -28.96
N LYS A 47 51.11 11.34 -29.53
CA LYS A 47 52.30 10.79 -30.20
C LYS A 47 51.96 9.49 -30.93
N VAL A 48 52.71 9.27 -32.00
CA VAL A 48 52.56 8.29 -33.09
C VAL A 48 53.32 6.98 -32.79
N ALA A 49 52.97 5.92 -33.56
CA ALA A 49 53.70 4.67 -33.87
C ALA A 49 53.27 3.45 -33.04
N GLU A 50 53.10 2.23 -33.55
CA GLU A 50 53.26 1.62 -34.89
C GLU A 50 52.62 0.20 -34.88
N ARG A 51 52.25 -0.28 -36.08
CA ARG A 51 51.94 -1.65 -36.56
C ARG A 51 52.10 -2.88 -35.64
N ASN A 52 51.14 -3.82 -35.73
CA ASN A 52 51.33 -5.11 -36.43
C ASN A 52 50.04 -5.95 -36.59
N THR A 53 50.05 -6.79 -37.62
CA THR A 53 48.98 -7.59 -38.26
C THR A 53 48.88 -9.04 -37.77
N SER A 54 47.78 -9.73 -38.18
CA SER A 54 47.49 -11.19 -38.20
C SER A 54 46.90 -11.79 -36.89
N ALA A 55 45.89 -12.67 -36.83
CA ALA A 55 45.10 -13.53 -37.75
C ALA A 55 43.77 -13.96 -37.03
N PRO A 56 42.82 -14.69 -37.67
CA PRO A 56 41.43 -14.81 -37.20
C PRO A 56 41.14 -16.07 -36.37
N GLY A 57 40.20 -15.99 -35.42
CA GLY A 57 39.70 -17.18 -34.74
C GLY A 57 38.66 -16.92 -33.64
N GLN A 58 37.54 -17.63 -33.75
CA GLN A 58 36.54 -17.93 -32.72
C GLN A 58 35.56 -16.82 -32.32
N ALA A 59 34.46 -16.77 -33.08
CA ALA A 59 33.17 -16.40 -32.52
C ALA A 59 32.70 -17.52 -31.57
N THR A 60 32.75 -17.27 -30.27
CA THR A 60 32.04 -18.07 -29.26
C THR A 60 30.98 -17.22 -28.60
N ALA A 61 29.79 -17.81 -28.51
CA ALA A 61 28.56 -17.27 -27.97
C ALA A 61 28.73 -16.65 -26.57
N ASP A 62 28.60 -15.32 -26.48
CA ASP A 62 28.54 -14.55 -25.22
C ASP A 62 27.10 -14.11 -24.86
N GLY A 63 26.10 -14.80 -25.42
CA GLY A 63 24.69 -14.43 -25.29
C GLY A 63 23.98 -14.98 -24.05
N ASN A 64 24.47 -16.06 -23.41
CA ASN A 64 23.70 -16.81 -22.40
C ASN A 64 24.11 -16.56 -20.94
N THR A 65 25.37 -16.25 -20.66
CA THR A 65 25.93 -16.25 -19.29
C THR A 65 25.35 -15.16 -18.38
N LYS A 66 24.87 -14.04 -18.94
CA LYS A 66 24.41 -12.88 -18.15
C LYS A 66 22.92 -12.89 -17.81
N GLN A 67 22.11 -13.65 -18.56
CA GLN A 67 20.70 -13.87 -18.24
C GLN A 67 20.59 -14.84 -17.06
N ASP A 68 21.45 -15.87 -17.06
CA ASP A 68 21.60 -16.85 -15.99
C ASP A 68 21.99 -16.18 -14.65
N ASP A 69 22.85 -15.15 -14.67
CA ASP A 69 23.24 -14.39 -13.47
C ASP A 69 22.13 -13.53 -12.86
N ALA A 70 21.15 -13.07 -13.64
CA ALA A 70 20.00 -12.32 -13.13
C ALA A 70 18.96 -13.25 -12.50
N SER A 71 18.63 -14.35 -13.20
CA SER A 71 17.73 -15.40 -12.70
C SER A 71 18.27 -16.01 -11.41
N SER A 72 19.56 -16.35 -11.37
CA SER A 72 20.19 -16.94 -10.18
C SER A 72 20.16 -16.01 -8.96
N ARG A 73 20.35 -14.69 -9.16
CA ARG A 73 20.24 -13.70 -8.07
C ARG A 73 18.80 -13.58 -7.57
N ASP A 74 17.83 -13.46 -8.48
CA ASP A 74 16.43 -13.33 -8.12
C ASP A 74 15.93 -14.58 -7.39
N GLU A 75 16.35 -15.77 -7.82
CA GLU A 75 16.07 -17.04 -7.15
C GLU A 75 16.69 -17.09 -5.73
N HIS A 76 17.92 -16.62 -5.57
CA HIS A 76 18.58 -16.53 -4.26
C HIS A 76 17.83 -15.58 -3.31
N ASP A 77 17.52 -14.36 -3.77
CA ASP A 77 16.80 -13.35 -3.00
C ASP A 77 15.38 -13.84 -2.62
N LEU A 78 14.69 -14.50 -3.55
CA LEU A 78 13.40 -15.15 -3.30
C LEU A 78 13.49 -16.26 -2.25
N ALA A 79 14.51 -17.12 -2.33
CA ALA A 79 14.71 -18.18 -1.36
C ALA A 79 14.93 -17.61 0.04
N LEU A 80 15.75 -16.56 0.16
CA LEU A 80 15.99 -15.86 1.43
C LEU A 80 14.71 -15.25 2.00
N MET A 81 13.92 -14.54 1.19
CA MET A 81 12.67 -13.92 1.65
C MET A 81 11.63 -14.98 2.07
N ARG A 82 11.52 -16.10 1.35
CA ARG A 82 10.61 -17.21 1.67
C ARG A 82 11.00 -17.92 2.96
N ALA A 83 12.30 -18.18 3.17
CA ALA A 83 12.81 -18.78 4.41
C ALA A 83 12.39 -17.95 5.63
N ARG A 84 12.52 -16.62 5.55
CA ARG A 84 12.16 -15.71 6.64
C ARG A 84 10.67 -15.63 6.95
N ASN A 85 9.81 -16.03 6.02
CA ASN A 85 8.36 -16.06 6.21
C ASN A 85 7.83 -17.42 6.66
N ASN A 86 8.63 -18.48 6.60
CA ASN A 86 8.23 -19.84 6.92
C ASN A 86 8.53 -20.19 8.39
N PRO A 87 7.53 -20.38 9.28
CA PRO A 87 7.77 -20.71 10.69
C PRO A 87 8.54 -22.01 10.96
N ALA A 88 8.64 -22.89 9.96
CA ALA A 88 9.41 -24.13 10.05
C ALA A 88 10.88 -23.95 9.65
N ASP A 89 11.25 -22.81 9.07
CA ASP A 89 12.62 -22.51 8.69
C ASP A 89 13.41 -21.96 9.88
N LYS A 90 14.72 -22.22 9.90
CA LYS A 90 15.64 -21.73 10.93
C LYS A 90 15.83 -20.21 10.86
N ASP A 91 15.66 -19.62 9.68
CA ASP A 91 15.87 -18.20 9.42
C ASP A 91 14.57 -17.40 9.57
N PHE A 92 13.48 -18.03 10.03
CA PHE A 92 12.20 -17.37 10.33
C PHE A 92 12.35 -16.27 11.38
N GLU A 93 11.78 -15.11 11.08
CA GLU A 93 11.71 -14.00 12.04
C GLU A 93 10.26 -13.52 12.18
N PRO A 94 9.63 -13.66 13.37
CA PRO A 94 8.32 -13.10 13.61
C PRO A 94 8.41 -11.58 13.82
N THR A 95 7.45 -10.84 13.27
CA THR A 95 7.25 -9.43 13.63
C THR A 95 6.48 -9.39 14.94
N VAL A 96 7.09 -8.84 16.01
CA VAL A 96 6.44 -8.69 17.32
C VAL A 96 5.95 -7.25 17.52
N PHE A 97 6.76 -6.28 17.13
CA PHE A 97 6.45 -4.86 17.13
C PHE A 97 6.74 -4.30 15.74
N VAL A 98 5.93 -3.33 15.30
CA VAL A 98 6.17 -2.61 14.03
C VAL A 98 7.26 -1.55 14.15
N SER A 99 7.59 -1.12 15.38
CA SER A 99 8.59 -0.06 15.61
C SER A 99 10.01 -0.57 15.75
N VAL A 100 10.23 -1.85 16.11
CA VAL A 100 11.55 -2.40 16.44
C VAL A 100 11.66 -3.81 15.90
N ASP A 101 12.79 -4.11 15.25
CA ASP A 101 13.07 -5.43 14.68
C ASP A 101 13.52 -6.40 15.78
N LEU A 102 13.24 -7.69 15.60
CA LEU A 102 13.48 -8.67 16.65
C LEU A 102 14.97 -8.82 17.03
N PRO A 103 15.95 -8.80 16.11
CA PRO A 103 17.38 -8.89 16.45
C PRO A 103 17.84 -7.78 17.39
N ASP A 104 17.33 -6.57 17.19
CA ASP A 104 17.65 -5.41 18.04
C ASP A 104 17.13 -5.61 19.47
N LEU A 105 15.97 -6.25 19.62
CA LEU A 105 15.35 -6.59 20.89
C LEU A 105 16.00 -7.83 21.55
N ALA A 106 16.36 -8.83 20.75
CA ALA A 106 17.00 -10.07 21.16
C ALA A 106 18.34 -9.83 21.87
N SER A 107 19.06 -8.76 21.49
CA SER A 107 20.26 -8.31 22.19
C SER A 107 20.01 -7.86 23.64
N ARG A 108 18.75 -7.60 24.03
CA ARG A 108 18.36 -7.00 25.31
C ARG A 108 17.49 -7.87 26.22
N TRP A 109 16.79 -8.90 25.73
CA TRP A 109 15.90 -9.74 26.56
C TRP A 109 16.28 -11.23 26.61
N ASN A 110 15.68 -11.96 27.56
CA ASN A 110 15.93 -13.38 27.81
C ASN A 110 15.43 -14.27 26.65
N PRO A 111 16.27 -15.18 26.10
CA PRO A 111 15.93 -16.10 25.02
C PRO A 111 14.64 -16.92 25.21
N LEU A 112 14.26 -17.20 26.47
CA LEU A 112 13.10 -18.02 26.80
C LEU A 112 11.76 -17.33 26.48
N LEU A 113 11.72 -16.00 26.41
CA LEU A 113 10.51 -15.25 26.08
C LEU A 113 10.10 -15.41 24.61
N TYR A 114 11.04 -15.72 23.71
CA TYR A 114 10.80 -15.77 22.27
C TYR A 114 10.21 -17.09 21.78
N ARG A 115 10.39 -18.18 22.53
CA ARG A 115 9.97 -19.52 22.10
C ARG A 115 8.44 -19.66 21.96
N TYR A 116 7.69 -18.79 22.64
CA TYR A 116 6.22 -18.72 22.53
C TYR A 116 5.71 -17.67 21.54
N LEU A 117 6.60 -16.86 20.94
CA LEU A 117 6.28 -15.79 19.98
C LEU A 117 6.47 -16.23 18.51
N LEU A 118 6.73 -17.52 18.26
CA LEU A 118 7.06 -18.08 16.94
C LEU A 118 5.84 -18.27 16.03
N THR A 119 4.91 -17.32 16.03
CA THR A 119 3.76 -17.32 15.13
C THR A 119 3.84 -16.11 14.19
N PRO A 120 3.53 -16.26 12.89
CA PRO A 120 3.57 -15.16 11.91
C PRO A 120 2.81 -13.90 12.33
N ASP A 121 1.69 -14.09 13.05
CA ASP A 121 0.71 -13.05 13.37
C ASP A 121 0.81 -12.52 14.81
N VAL A 122 1.93 -12.76 15.50
CA VAL A 122 2.12 -12.29 16.88
C VAL A 122 2.01 -10.76 16.99
N VAL A 123 2.36 -10.02 15.92
CA VAL A 123 2.14 -8.57 15.81
C VAL A 123 0.66 -8.19 15.96
N MET A 124 -0.28 -9.01 15.48
CA MET A 124 -1.71 -8.71 15.60
C MET A 124 -2.14 -8.80 17.07
N VAL A 125 -1.63 -9.81 17.78
CA VAL A 125 -1.89 -10.01 19.21
C VAL A 125 -1.31 -8.86 20.04
N THR A 126 -0.08 -8.40 19.75
CA THR A 126 0.54 -7.31 20.50
C THR A 126 -0.22 -5.99 20.32
N HIS A 127 -0.73 -5.69 19.12
CA HIS A 127 -1.56 -4.52 18.89
C HIS A 127 -2.92 -4.63 19.59
N LEU A 128 -3.56 -5.79 19.59
CA LEU A 128 -4.80 -5.99 20.35
C LEU A 128 -4.59 -5.79 21.85
N ILE A 129 -3.50 -6.34 22.43
CA ILE A 129 -3.14 -6.09 23.83
C ILE A 129 -2.95 -4.60 24.06
N LEU A 130 -2.23 -3.90 23.18
CA LEU A 130 -2.02 -2.46 23.26
C LEU A 130 -3.37 -1.72 23.30
N TYR A 131 -4.27 -1.97 22.35
CA TYR A 131 -5.55 -1.27 22.28
C TYR A 131 -6.47 -1.55 23.47
N PHE A 132 -6.52 -2.80 23.94
CA PHE A 132 -7.34 -3.16 25.10
C PHE A 132 -6.76 -2.70 26.44
N THR A 133 -5.46 -2.38 26.50
CA THR A 133 -4.82 -1.86 27.72
C THR A 133 -4.66 -0.34 27.73
N THR A 134 -4.75 0.33 26.57
CA THR A 134 -4.64 1.80 26.47
C THR A 134 -5.93 2.44 25.96
N SER A 135 -6.35 2.14 24.73
CA SER A 135 -7.49 2.75 24.04
C SER A 135 -8.81 2.56 24.80
N VAL A 136 -9.15 1.32 25.15
CA VAL A 136 -10.42 0.99 25.82
C VAL A 136 -10.52 1.60 27.23
N PRO A 137 -9.54 1.43 28.14
CA PRO A 137 -9.60 2.04 29.46
C PRO A 137 -9.60 3.58 29.40
N SER A 138 -8.85 4.16 28.46
CA SER A 138 -8.81 5.61 28.24
C SER A 138 -10.18 6.15 27.83
N ALA A 139 -10.88 5.46 26.92
CA ALA A 139 -12.25 5.81 26.55
C ALA A 139 -13.22 5.71 27.73
N ILE A 140 -13.20 4.59 28.47
CA ILE A 140 -14.05 4.39 29.66
C ILE A 140 -13.82 5.51 30.69
N TRP A 141 -12.55 5.83 30.96
CA TRP A 141 -12.21 6.88 31.92
C TRP A 141 -12.66 8.27 31.46
N LEU A 142 -12.61 8.58 30.17
CA LEU A 142 -13.15 9.85 29.65
C LEU A 142 -14.66 9.99 29.89
N PHE A 143 -15.41 8.89 29.82
CA PHE A 143 -16.84 8.88 30.13
C PHE A 143 -17.13 8.91 31.63
N TYR A 144 -16.23 8.38 32.46
CA TYR A 144 -16.36 8.42 33.91
C TYR A 144 -15.94 9.77 34.52
N HIS A 145 -14.79 10.31 34.11
CA HIS A 145 -14.20 11.55 34.60
C HIS A 145 -13.53 12.33 33.48
N PHE A 146 -14.34 13.11 32.75
CA PHE A 146 -13.87 13.87 31.60
C PHE A 146 -12.87 14.98 31.98
N ASN A 147 -11.77 15.06 31.22
CA ASN A 147 -10.83 16.18 31.25
C ASN A 147 -10.34 16.46 29.83
N TYR A 148 -10.21 17.73 29.45
CA TYR A 148 -9.78 18.12 28.09
C TYR A 148 -8.36 17.66 27.76
N LEU A 149 -7.42 17.74 28.71
CA LEU A 149 -6.07 17.26 28.47
C LEU A 149 -6.06 15.75 28.17
N HIS A 150 -6.84 14.96 28.93
CA HIS A 150 -6.98 13.53 28.64
C HIS A 150 -7.68 13.30 27.29
N GLY A 151 -8.72 14.07 26.95
CA GLY A 151 -9.37 13.98 25.64
C GLY A 151 -8.40 14.23 24.48
N ILE A 152 -7.53 15.24 24.59
CA ILE A 152 -6.50 15.55 23.60
C ILE A 152 -5.46 14.42 23.51
N LEU A 153 -4.94 13.95 24.64
CA LEU A 153 -3.98 12.85 24.68
C LEU A 153 -4.57 11.55 24.11
N HIS A 154 -5.86 11.29 24.39
CA HIS A 154 -6.60 10.18 23.78
C HIS A 154 -6.68 10.32 22.27
N ALA A 155 -7.05 11.50 21.76
CA ALA A 155 -7.13 11.74 20.32
C ALA A 155 -5.77 11.59 19.61
N VAL A 156 -4.68 12.08 20.21
CA VAL A 156 -3.32 11.91 19.68
C VAL A 156 -2.94 10.42 19.63
N MET A 157 -3.26 9.67 20.69
CA MET A 157 -3.03 8.23 20.74
C MET A 157 -3.84 7.49 19.67
N GLN A 158 -5.14 7.80 19.49
CA GLN A 158 -5.94 7.19 18.41
C GLN A 158 -5.39 7.53 17.03
N PHE A 159 -4.98 8.77 16.80
CA PHE A 159 -4.38 9.19 15.54
C PHE A 159 -3.09 8.41 15.24
N TYR A 160 -2.28 8.12 16.26
CA TYR A 160 -1.10 7.27 16.09
C TYR A 160 -1.47 5.81 15.77
N TYR A 161 -2.55 5.27 16.36
CA TYR A 161 -2.97 3.88 16.15
C TYR A 161 -3.78 3.64 14.88
N VAL A 162 -4.46 4.66 14.34
CA VAL A 162 -5.50 4.49 13.32
C VAL A 162 -5.00 3.83 12.04
N GLY A 163 -3.78 4.14 11.59
CA GLY A 163 -3.17 3.54 10.39
C GLY A 163 -2.99 2.03 10.58
N THR A 164 -2.18 1.65 11.57
CA THR A 164 -1.94 0.24 11.88
C THR A 164 -3.22 -0.53 12.20
N TYR A 165 -4.14 0.04 12.98
CA TYR A 165 -5.42 -0.61 13.27
C TYR A 165 -6.24 -0.84 11.99
N THR A 166 -6.34 0.17 11.13
CA THR A 166 -7.11 0.07 9.89
C THR A 166 -6.57 -1.02 8.98
N LEU A 167 -5.24 -1.16 8.89
CA LEU A 167 -4.64 -2.21 8.08
C LEU A 167 -4.66 -3.59 8.77
N MET A 168 -4.67 -3.67 10.11
CA MET A 168 -5.01 -4.93 10.81
C MET A 168 -6.45 -5.34 10.46
N MET A 169 -7.38 -4.39 10.46
CA MET A 169 -8.77 -4.65 10.07
C MET A 169 -8.90 -5.00 8.60
N HIS A 170 -8.07 -4.44 7.73
CA HIS A 170 -7.98 -4.82 6.32
C HIS A 170 -7.59 -6.30 6.17
N GLN A 171 -6.58 -6.77 6.91
CA GLN A 171 -6.24 -8.20 6.97
C GLN A 171 -7.40 -9.03 7.54
N HIS A 172 -8.05 -8.55 8.60
CA HIS A 172 -9.18 -9.23 9.24
C HIS A 172 -10.36 -9.44 8.29
N ILE A 173 -10.81 -8.41 7.58
CA ILE A 173 -11.99 -8.48 6.71
C ILE A 173 -11.76 -9.32 5.46
N HIS A 174 -10.52 -9.38 4.96
CA HIS A 174 -10.13 -10.23 3.84
C HIS A 174 -9.91 -11.68 4.28
N GLY A 175 -9.26 -11.90 5.42
CA GLY A 175 -8.94 -13.23 5.98
C GLY A 175 -10.09 -13.90 6.73
N GLY A 176 -11.11 -13.14 7.13
CA GLY A 176 -12.17 -13.60 8.04
C GLY A 176 -11.67 -13.78 9.47
N GLY A 177 -10.83 -12.86 9.94
CA GLY A 177 -10.12 -12.93 11.21
C GLY A 177 -8.60 -12.79 11.08
N VAL A 178 -7.93 -12.32 12.14
CA VAL A 178 -6.45 -12.23 12.22
C VAL A 178 -5.85 -13.16 13.27
N LEU A 179 -6.69 -13.85 14.06
CA LEU A 179 -6.24 -14.77 15.09
C LEU A 179 -6.53 -16.22 14.74
N SER A 180 -6.01 -17.12 15.59
CA SER A 180 -6.24 -18.56 15.51
C SER A 180 -7.72 -18.92 15.46
N LYS A 181 -8.05 -19.96 14.68
CA LYS A 181 -9.40 -20.50 14.55
C LYS A 181 -9.86 -21.37 15.73
N HIS A 182 -9.07 -21.46 16.80
CA HIS A 182 -9.52 -22.10 18.04
C HIS A 182 -10.81 -21.42 18.55
N PRO A 183 -11.89 -22.15 18.90
CA PRO A 183 -13.23 -21.58 19.06
C PRO A 183 -13.31 -20.34 19.96
N LEU A 184 -12.68 -20.38 21.14
CA LEU A 184 -12.69 -19.24 22.09
C LEU A 184 -11.91 -18.03 21.57
N ILE A 185 -10.79 -18.26 20.88
CA ILE A 185 -9.96 -17.20 20.31
C ILE A 185 -10.69 -16.61 19.10
N HIS A 186 -11.28 -17.45 18.27
CA HIS A 186 -12.05 -17.00 17.12
C HIS A 186 -13.29 -16.21 17.52
N LEU A 187 -13.95 -16.58 18.63
CA LEU A 187 -15.05 -15.78 19.17
C LEU A 187 -14.58 -14.37 19.56
N PHE A 188 -13.42 -14.25 20.21
CA PHE A 188 -12.82 -12.95 20.49
C PHE A 188 -12.46 -12.20 19.20
N ASP A 189 -11.82 -12.87 18.24
CA ASP A 189 -11.41 -12.35 16.93
C ASP A 189 -12.57 -11.74 16.14
N VAL A 190 -13.76 -12.35 16.18
CA VAL A 190 -14.95 -11.80 15.50
C VAL A 190 -15.69 -10.73 16.32
N THR A 191 -15.43 -10.61 17.62
CA THR A 191 -16.16 -9.69 18.51
C THR A 191 -15.39 -8.43 18.88
N PHE A 192 -14.05 -8.46 18.94
CA PHE A 192 -13.26 -7.28 19.28
C PHE A 192 -13.51 -6.06 18.38
N PRO A 193 -13.80 -6.19 17.06
CA PRO A 193 -14.05 -5.02 16.21
C PRO A 193 -15.27 -4.22 16.67
N TYR A 194 -16.28 -4.87 17.28
CA TYR A 194 -17.46 -4.16 17.77
C TYR A 194 -17.15 -3.19 18.93
N ILE A 195 -16.02 -3.37 19.61
CA ILE A 195 -15.52 -2.46 20.65
C ILE A 195 -14.55 -1.45 20.05
N THR A 196 -13.62 -1.92 19.21
CA THR A 196 -12.45 -1.14 18.78
C THR A 196 -12.65 -0.36 17.48
N ASP A 197 -13.52 -0.81 16.55
CA ASP A 197 -13.83 -0.10 15.31
C ASP A 197 -14.31 1.34 15.59
N PRO A 198 -15.30 1.58 16.48
CA PRO A 198 -15.78 2.94 16.72
C PRO A 198 -14.72 3.85 17.36
N LEU A 199 -13.84 3.30 18.21
CA LEU A 199 -12.75 4.04 18.85
C LEU A 199 -11.72 4.54 17.82
N MET A 200 -11.58 3.80 16.72
CA MET A 200 -10.67 4.10 15.61
C MET A 200 -11.37 4.84 14.46
N GLY A 201 -12.66 5.18 14.62
CA GLY A 201 -13.45 5.93 13.66
C GLY A 201 -14.18 5.11 12.61
N HIS A 202 -14.04 3.78 12.62
CA HIS A 202 -14.80 2.91 11.72
C HIS A 202 -16.26 2.85 12.16
N THR A 203 -17.18 2.81 11.19
CA THR A 203 -18.55 2.37 11.40
C THR A 203 -18.61 0.86 11.34
N TRP A 204 -19.47 0.23 12.16
CA TRP A 204 -19.49 -1.23 12.29
C TRP A 204 -19.72 -1.90 10.93
N ASN A 205 -18.89 -2.87 10.56
CA ASN A 205 -18.98 -3.65 9.32
C ASN A 205 -18.95 -2.87 7.99
N SER A 206 -19.02 -1.54 7.98
CA SER A 206 -19.07 -0.76 6.75
C SER A 206 -17.78 -0.86 5.95
N TYR A 207 -16.63 -0.96 6.63
CA TYR A 207 -15.36 -1.17 5.95
C TYR A 207 -15.33 -2.49 5.17
N TYR A 208 -15.85 -3.58 5.73
CA TYR A 208 -16.02 -4.85 5.02
C TYR A 208 -16.89 -4.71 3.77
N TYR A 209 -18.07 -4.09 3.89
CA TYR A 209 -18.98 -3.98 2.75
C TYR A 209 -18.45 -3.02 1.68
N HIS A 210 -17.86 -1.90 2.07
CA HIS A 210 -17.30 -0.94 1.14
C HIS A 210 -16.04 -1.49 0.46
N HIS A 211 -15.08 -2.00 1.23
CA HIS A 211 -13.79 -2.45 0.71
C HIS A 211 -13.91 -3.78 -0.02
N VAL A 212 -14.40 -4.83 0.66
CA VAL A 212 -14.39 -6.21 0.14
C VAL A 212 -15.54 -6.48 -0.82
N LYS A 213 -16.76 -6.00 -0.49
CA LYS A 213 -17.97 -6.33 -1.27
C LYS A 213 -18.31 -5.34 -2.36
N HIS A 214 -17.56 -4.25 -2.46
CA HIS A 214 -17.78 -3.19 -3.43
C HIS A 214 -16.48 -2.78 -4.13
N HIS A 215 -15.50 -2.19 -3.43
CA HIS A 215 -14.30 -1.61 -4.06
C HIS A 215 -13.47 -2.66 -4.79
N HIS A 216 -13.17 -3.79 -4.13
CA HIS A 216 -12.50 -4.93 -4.76
C HIS A 216 -13.28 -5.60 -5.89
N VAL A 217 -14.61 -5.49 -5.87
CA VAL A 217 -15.46 -6.04 -6.93
C VAL A 217 -15.42 -5.15 -8.18
N GLU A 218 -15.34 -3.84 -7.98
CA GLU A 218 -15.36 -2.87 -9.07
C GLU A 218 -13.95 -2.41 -9.52
N GLY A 219 -12.91 -2.65 -8.73
CA GLY A 219 -11.50 -2.48 -9.11
C GLY A 219 -11.11 -1.04 -9.46
N ASN A 220 -11.60 -0.05 -8.71
CA ASN A 220 -11.50 1.38 -9.07
C ASN A 220 -12.16 1.74 -10.43
N GLY A 221 -12.93 0.81 -11.01
CA GLY A 221 -13.70 1.02 -12.24
C GLY A 221 -14.86 2.00 -12.06
N PRO A 222 -15.60 2.30 -13.14
CA PRO A 222 -16.61 3.36 -13.14
C PRO A 222 -17.81 3.14 -12.21
N ASP A 223 -18.08 1.91 -11.78
CA ASP A 223 -19.18 1.61 -10.85
C ASP A 223 -18.73 1.66 -9.38
N ASP A 224 -17.43 1.84 -9.12
CA ASP A 224 -16.87 2.01 -7.78
C ASP A 224 -17.24 3.41 -7.24
N LEU A 225 -17.94 3.46 -6.11
CA LEU A 225 -18.30 4.68 -5.37
C LEU A 225 -17.08 5.48 -4.88
N SER A 226 -15.91 4.85 -4.80
CA SER A 226 -14.61 5.45 -4.52
C SER A 226 -13.71 5.51 -5.77
N SER A 227 -14.28 5.41 -6.97
CA SER A 227 -13.51 5.52 -8.20
C SER A 227 -12.88 6.90 -8.39
N THR A 228 -11.63 6.91 -8.85
CA THR A 228 -10.91 8.13 -9.24
C THR A 228 -11.02 8.44 -10.74
N VAL A 229 -11.48 7.51 -11.58
CA VAL A 229 -11.28 7.57 -13.06
C VAL A 229 -12.04 8.71 -13.74
N ARG A 230 -13.17 9.16 -13.17
CA ARG A 230 -13.92 10.32 -13.68
C ARG A 230 -13.31 11.67 -13.27
N TYR A 231 -12.30 11.67 -12.42
CA TYR A 231 -11.66 12.87 -11.91
C TYR A 231 -10.35 13.18 -12.61
N GLN A 232 -10.03 14.47 -12.71
CA GLN A 232 -8.70 14.92 -13.04
C GLN A 232 -7.88 14.83 -11.75
N ARG A 233 -6.94 13.89 -11.69
CA ARG A 233 -6.38 13.38 -10.42
C ARG A 233 -5.24 14.21 -9.83
N ASP A 234 -4.88 15.29 -10.51
CA ASP A 234 -4.00 16.37 -10.06
C ASP A 234 -4.73 17.71 -9.90
N ASN A 235 -6.07 17.70 -9.86
CA ASN A 235 -6.89 18.89 -9.66
C ASN A 235 -7.50 18.93 -8.25
N PHE A 236 -7.22 20.02 -7.52
CA PHE A 236 -7.69 20.23 -6.15
C PHE A 236 -9.21 20.21 -5.99
N TRP A 237 -9.97 20.83 -6.91
CA TRP A 237 -11.43 20.88 -6.81
C TRP A 237 -12.07 19.53 -7.08
N HIS A 238 -11.51 18.76 -8.01
CA HIS A 238 -11.93 17.39 -8.27
C HIS A 238 -11.68 16.50 -7.04
N PHE A 239 -10.53 16.64 -6.39
CA PHE A 239 -10.25 15.96 -5.12
C PHE A 239 -11.25 16.33 -4.02
N LEU A 240 -11.55 17.62 -3.83
CA LEU A 240 -12.54 18.05 -2.84
C LEU A 240 -13.95 17.50 -3.14
N HIS A 241 -14.36 17.49 -4.41
CA HIS A 241 -15.64 16.89 -4.80
C HIS A 241 -15.67 15.38 -4.51
N TYR A 242 -14.59 14.67 -4.85
CA TYR A 242 -14.43 13.25 -4.57
C TYR A 242 -14.51 12.93 -3.07
N VAL A 243 -13.71 13.63 -2.25
CA VAL A 243 -13.72 13.46 -0.79
C VAL A 243 -15.09 13.84 -0.21
N GLY A 244 -15.64 14.99 -0.59
CA GLY A 244 -16.92 15.48 -0.08
C GLY A 244 -18.07 14.54 -0.37
N ARG A 245 -18.16 14.01 -1.61
CA ARG A 245 -19.19 13.05 -1.98
C ARG A 245 -19.15 11.83 -1.06
N PHE A 246 -18.00 11.20 -0.93
CA PHE A 246 -17.87 10.02 -0.07
C PHE A 246 -18.18 10.35 1.39
N TYR A 247 -17.54 11.40 1.92
CA TYR A 247 -17.62 11.77 3.33
C TYR A 247 -19.07 11.97 3.81
N PHE A 248 -19.90 12.61 2.99
CA PHE A 248 -21.28 12.93 3.34
C PHE A 248 -22.32 11.92 2.84
N LEU A 249 -22.10 11.24 1.71
CA LEU A 249 -23.13 10.46 1.04
C LEU A 249 -22.92 8.95 1.07
N ILE A 250 -21.74 8.44 1.47
CA ILE A 250 -21.46 7.00 1.37
C ILE A 250 -22.43 6.10 2.15
N TRP A 251 -22.92 6.58 3.29
CA TRP A 251 -23.90 5.87 4.13
C TRP A 251 -25.22 5.58 3.39
N LEU A 252 -25.53 6.38 2.35
CA LEU A 252 -26.69 6.21 1.49
C LEU A 252 -26.30 5.56 0.15
N ASP A 253 -25.22 6.02 -0.46
CA ASP A 253 -24.77 5.55 -1.77
C ASP A 253 -24.44 4.04 -1.77
N LEU A 254 -23.81 3.53 -0.71
CA LEU A 254 -23.41 2.12 -0.63
C LEU A 254 -24.61 1.15 -0.54
N PRO A 255 -25.61 1.34 0.34
CA PRO A 255 -26.85 0.56 0.28
C PRO A 255 -27.56 0.64 -1.08
N LEU A 256 -27.67 1.84 -1.66
CA LEU A 256 -28.31 2.03 -2.96
C LEU A 256 -27.56 1.32 -4.09
N TYR A 257 -26.22 1.33 -4.06
CA TYR A 257 -25.39 0.56 -4.98
C TYR A 257 -25.76 -0.93 -4.89
N PHE A 258 -25.84 -1.50 -3.69
CA PHE A 258 -26.19 -2.92 -3.55
C PHE A 258 -27.60 -3.24 -4.03
N LEU A 259 -28.58 -2.33 -3.86
CA LEU A 259 -29.90 -2.48 -4.45
C LEU A 259 -29.85 -2.47 -5.99
N ARG A 260 -29.10 -1.54 -6.58
CA ARG A 260 -28.92 -1.47 -8.05
C ARG A 260 -28.23 -2.70 -8.64
N LYS A 261 -27.39 -3.37 -7.85
CA LYS A 261 -26.69 -4.61 -8.22
C LYS A 261 -27.45 -5.89 -7.82
N ASP A 262 -28.73 -5.77 -7.47
CA ASP A 262 -29.60 -6.89 -7.07
C ASP A 262 -29.07 -7.70 -5.87
N ARG A 263 -28.50 -7.00 -4.88
CA ARG A 263 -27.97 -7.57 -3.62
C ARG A 263 -28.69 -6.98 -2.39
N PRO A 264 -30.01 -7.18 -2.23
CA PRO A 264 -30.79 -6.55 -1.17
C PRO A 264 -30.32 -6.92 0.25
N THR A 265 -29.81 -8.13 0.46
CA THR A 265 -29.24 -8.53 1.76
C THR A 265 -28.04 -7.67 2.15
N PHE A 266 -27.15 -7.33 1.21
CA PHE A 266 -26.02 -6.45 1.51
C PHE A 266 -26.50 -5.01 1.73
N ALA A 267 -27.47 -4.53 0.94
CA ALA A 267 -28.06 -3.21 1.13
C ALA A 267 -28.69 -3.04 2.52
N LEU A 268 -29.47 -4.02 2.97
CA LEU A 268 -30.10 -3.99 4.29
C LEU A 268 -29.06 -4.04 5.42
N LYS A 269 -28.01 -4.87 5.27
CA LYS A 269 -26.95 -4.97 6.28
C LYS A 269 -26.13 -3.68 6.37
N THR A 270 -25.72 -3.09 5.25
CA THR A 270 -24.97 -1.83 5.26
C THR A 270 -25.79 -0.69 5.84
N ALA A 271 -27.05 -0.55 5.43
CA ALA A 271 -27.95 0.46 5.98
C ALA A 271 -28.17 0.27 7.49
N PHE A 272 -28.39 -0.97 7.94
CA PHE A 272 -28.56 -1.28 9.36
C PHE A 272 -27.35 -0.84 10.18
N TRP A 273 -26.14 -1.23 9.77
CA TRP A 273 -24.95 -0.93 10.55
C TRP A 273 -24.59 0.55 10.56
N GLU A 274 -24.69 1.25 9.42
CA GLU A 274 -24.47 2.71 9.37
C GLU A 274 -25.47 3.45 10.27
N LEU A 275 -26.77 3.16 10.14
CA LEU A 275 -27.81 3.81 10.94
C LEU A 275 -27.69 3.48 12.42
N LEU A 276 -27.29 2.26 12.77
CA LEU A 276 -27.04 1.85 14.15
C LEU A 276 -25.86 2.62 14.74
N THR A 277 -24.75 2.76 14.00
CA THR A 277 -23.60 3.56 14.47
C THR A 277 -24.00 5.03 14.65
N TYR A 278 -24.70 5.63 13.68
CA TYR A 278 -25.15 7.02 13.78
C TYR A 278 -26.10 7.25 14.96
N THR A 279 -27.06 6.34 15.16
CA THR A 279 -27.99 6.40 16.29
C THR A 279 -27.25 6.26 17.62
N THR A 280 -26.24 5.38 17.68
CA THR A 280 -25.38 5.22 18.85
C THR A 280 -24.60 6.50 19.15
N TYR A 281 -23.94 7.09 18.15
CA TYR A 281 -23.19 8.34 18.32
C TYR A 281 -24.10 9.49 18.73
N LEU A 282 -25.27 9.62 18.12
CA LEU A 282 -26.24 10.66 18.49
C LEU A 282 -26.71 10.47 19.94
N THR A 283 -27.02 9.23 20.34
CA THR A 283 -27.46 8.93 21.71
C THR A 283 -26.35 9.25 22.72
N LEU A 284 -25.13 8.77 22.49
CA LEU A 284 -23.99 9.04 23.36
C LEU A 284 -23.67 10.53 23.43
N PHE A 285 -23.79 11.26 22.32
CA PHE A 285 -23.54 12.70 22.29
C PHE A 285 -24.59 13.48 23.09
N ARG A 286 -25.86 13.05 23.07
CA ARG A 286 -26.92 13.64 23.89
C ARG A 286 -26.76 13.35 25.38
N LEU A 287 -26.19 12.19 25.74
CA LEU A 287 -25.89 11.85 27.12
C LEU A 287 -24.65 12.56 27.63
N ASN A 288 -23.54 12.50 26.89
CA ASN A 288 -22.25 13.06 27.26
C ASN A 288 -21.50 13.55 26.01
N SER A 289 -21.71 14.80 25.61
CA SER A 289 -21.19 15.37 24.36
C SER A 289 -19.65 15.44 24.32
N ARG A 290 -19.02 15.86 25.43
CA ARG A 290 -17.57 16.06 25.53
C ARG A 290 -16.76 14.78 25.30
N PRO A 291 -16.94 13.69 26.08
CA PRO A 291 -16.21 12.45 25.81
C PRO A 291 -16.60 11.81 24.48
N THR A 292 -17.89 11.87 24.09
CA THR A 292 -18.32 11.33 22.78
C THR A 292 -17.61 11.99 21.61
N PHE A 293 -17.36 13.30 21.68
CA PHE A 293 -16.61 14.00 20.65
C PHE A 293 -15.19 13.44 20.49
N PHE A 294 -14.43 13.32 21.58
CA PHE A 294 -13.04 12.87 21.53
C PHE A 294 -12.89 11.37 21.25
N VAL A 295 -13.80 10.55 21.75
CA VAL A 295 -13.70 9.09 21.68
C VAL A 295 -14.27 8.53 20.37
N PHE A 296 -15.30 9.15 19.80
CA PHE A 296 -16.02 8.58 18.66
C PHE A 296 -16.09 9.53 17.45
N LEU A 297 -16.57 10.77 17.64
CA LEU A 297 -16.84 11.66 16.50
C LEU A 297 -15.56 12.14 15.82
N LEU A 298 -14.55 12.55 16.60
CA LEU A 298 -13.28 13.02 16.06
C LEU A 298 -12.53 11.91 15.30
N PRO A 299 -12.33 10.70 15.85
CA PRO A 299 -11.77 9.57 15.09
C PRO A 299 -12.56 9.26 13.83
N PHE A 300 -13.90 9.24 13.90
CA PHE A 300 -14.77 8.98 12.75
C PHE A 300 -14.59 10.00 11.62
N MET A 301 -14.53 11.28 11.96
CA MET A 301 -14.30 12.35 10.99
C MET A 301 -12.91 12.25 10.36
N LEU A 302 -11.87 12.02 11.17
CA LEU A 302 -10.49 11.92 10.70
C LEU A 302 -10.26 10.69 9.83
N LEU A 303 -10.76 9.52 10.24
CA LEU A 303 -10.61 8.29 9.48
C LEU A 303 -11.30 8.39 8.12
N ARG A 304 -12.54 8.88 8.05
CA ARG A 304 -13.25 9.03 6.77
C ARG A 304 -12.49 9.91 5.79
N PHE A 305 -11.92 11.01 6.27
CA PHE A 305 -11.06 11.85 5.43
C PHE A 305 -9.78 11.11 5.01
N GLY A 306 -9.09 10.49 5.97
CA GLY A 306 -7.83 9.76 5.74
C GLY A 306 -7.96 8.62 4.74
N LEU A 307 -9.02 7.81 4.82
CA LEU A 307 -9.29 6.72 3.86
C LEU A 307 -9.43 7.24 2.42
N MET A 308 -10.08 8.39 2.23
CA MET A 308 -10.27 8.96 0.91
C MET A 308 -9.00 9.60 0.35
N VAL A 309 -8.19 10.21 1.20
CA VAL A 309 -6.86 10.71 0.81
C VAL A 309 -5.96 9.53 0.43
N GLY A 310 -5.96 8.46 1.22
CA GLY A 310 -5.21 7.22 0.95
C GLY A 310 -5.63 6.57 -0.37
N ASN A 311 -6.94 6.35 -0.57
CA ASN A 311 -7.47 5.76 -1.81
C ASN A 311 -7.12 6.61 -3.04
N TRP A 312 -7.16 7.93 -2.92
CA TRP A 312 -6.71 8.81 -4.00
C TRP A 312 -5.23 8.58 -4.31
N GLY A 313 -4.36 8.55 -3.30
CA GLY A 313 -2.94 8.26 -3.50
C GLY A 313 -2.66 6.90 -4.14
N GLN A 314 -3.44 5.88 -3.76
CA GLN A 314 -3.37 4.51 -4.29
C GLN A 314 -3.82 4.40 -5.76
N HIS A 315 -4.81 5.20 -6.18
CA HIS A 315 -5.50 5.07 -7.46
C HIS A 315 -5.49 6.34 -8.33
N ALA A 316 -4.64 7.32 -8.06
CA ALA A 316 -4.59 8.56 -8.85
C ALA A 316 -3.81 8.41 -10.18
N LEU A 317 -2.89 7.45 -10.24
CA LEU A 317 -2.04 7.20 -11.39
C LEU A 317 -2.54 5.96 -12.14
N VAL A 318 -3.58 6.13 -12.96
CA VAL A 318 -4.16 5.03 -13.76
C VAL A 318 -3.72 5.19 -15.20
N ASP A 319 -3.14 4.13 -15.77
CA ASP A 319 -2.72 4.13 -17.17
C ASP A 319 -3.89 4.42 -18.11
N ALA A 320 -3.64 5.23 -19.14
CA ALA A 320 -4.69 5.62 -20.06
C ALA A 320 -5.03 4.51 -21.06
N ASP A 321 -4.14 3.55 -21.32
CA ASP A 321 -4.32 2.53 -22.35
C ASP A 321 -5.07 1.31 -21.81
N GLU A 322 -4.65 0.80 -20.64
CA GLU A 322 -5.24 -0.38 -20.01
C GLU A 322 -5.64 -0.08 -18.55
N PRO A 323 -6.71 0.71 -18.33
CA PRO A 323 -7.09 1.21 -17.01
C PRO A 323 -7.81 0.19 -16.11
N ASP A 324 -8.18 -0.98 -16.63
CA ASP A 324 -8.83 -2.06 -15.89
C ASP A 324 -7.85 -3.12 -15.36
N SER A 325 -6.58 -3.05 -15.76
CA SER A 325 -5.51 -3.92 -15.25
C SER A 325 -5.08 -3.47 -13.87
N ASP A 326 -5.10 -4.38 -12.89
CA ASP A 326 -4.63 -4.11 -11.52
C ASP A 326 -3.17 -3.63 -11.49
N TYR A 327 -2.32 -4.06 -12.44
CA TYR A 327 -0.94 -3.59 -12.56
C TYR A 327 -0.82 -2.11 -12.96
N ARG A 328 -1.87 -1.57 -13.58
CA ARG A 328 -1.87 -0.23 -14.19
C ARG A 328 -2.89 0.73 -13.58
N SER A 329 -3.80 0.23 -12.76
CA SER A 329 -4.79 1.00 -12.01
C SER A 329 -4.38 1.23 -10.55
N SER A 330 -3.28 0.61 -10.11
CA SER A 330 -2.70 0.71 -8.77
C SER A 330 -1.17 0.89 -8.84
N ILE A 331 -0.54 1.17 -7.70
CA ILE A 331 0.90 1.40 -7.61
C ILE A 331 1.53 0.57 -6.48
N THR A 332 2.85 0.35 -6.55
CA THR A 332 3.64 -0.25 -5.47
C THR A 332 4.58 0.78 -4.87
N LEU A 333 4.66 0.85 -3.54
CA LEU A 333 5.61 1.66 -2.78
C LEU A 333 6.54 0.74 -1.97
N ILE A 334 7.84 0.95 -2.10
CA ILE A 334 8.89 0.25 -1.36
C ILE A 334 9.61 1.28 -0.48
N ASP A 335 10.09 0.91 0.71
CA ASP A 335 10.70 1.86 1.64
C ASP A 335 9.74 3.01 1.98
N VAL A 336 8.65 2.65 2.65
CA VAL A 336 7.64 3.60 3.14
C VAL A 336 7.14 3.21 4.53
N PRO A 337 6.72 4.19 5.36
CA PRO A 337 6.06 3.93 6.63
C PRO A 337 4.89 2.95 6.53
N SER A 338 4.11 3.00 5.44
CA SER A 338 3.02 2.05 5.19
C SER A 338 3.48 0.58 5.13
N ASN A 339 4.72 0.29 4.73
CA ASN A 339 5.21 -1.09 4.75
C ASN A 339 5.53 -1.56 6.18
N ARG A 340 6.21 -0.70 6.95
CA ARG A 340 6.65 -1.02 8.31
C ARG A 340 5.49 -1.05 9.32
N TYR A 341 4.63 -0.02 9.29
CA TYR A 341 3.59 0.18 10.30
C TYR A 341 2.21 -0.32 9.90
N CYS A 342 2.00 -0.56 8.60
CA CYS A 342 0.68 -0.89 8.05
C CYS A 342 0.70 -2.21 7.26
N PHE A 343 1.52 -3.17 7.70
CA PHE A 343 1.52 -4.54 7.17
C PHE A 343 1.72 -4.61 5.64
N ASN A 344 2.80 -4.01 5.12
CA ASN A 344 3.13 -4.04 3.69
C ASN A 344 2.04 -3.46 2.77
N ASP A 345 1.25 -2.47 3.23
CA ASP A 345 0.21 -1.81 2.43
C ASP A 345 0.77 -1.01 1.23
N GLY A 346 2.07 -0.71 1.22
CA GLY A 346 2.73 -0.14 0.04
C GLY A 346 2.65 -1.06 -1.18
N TYR A 347 2.46 -2.37 -1.02
CA TYR A 347 2.32 -3.31 -2.13
C TYR A 347 0.86 -3.43 -2.62
N HIS A 348 0.22 -2.30 -2.90
CA HIS A 348 -1.21 -2.24 -3.24
C HIS A 348 -1.56 -2.96 -4.55
N THR A 349 -0.68 -2.94 -5.54
CA THR A 349 -0.83 -3.78 -6.74
C THR A 349 -0.90 -5.27 -6.40
N SER A 350 0.01 -5.74 -5.55
CA SER A 350 -0.02 -7.11 -5.05
C SER A 350 -1.35 -7.37 -4.34
N HIS A 351 -1.81 -6.45 -3.50
CA HIS A 351 -3.10 -6.56 -2.81
C HIS A 351 -4.29 -6.73 -3.76
N HIS A 352 -4.45 -5.90 -4.79
CA HIS A 352 -5.54 -6.03 -5.76
C HIS A 352 -5.52 -7.38 -6.49
N LEU A 353 -4.33 -7.85 -6.90
CA LEU A 353 -4.18 -9.15 -7.58
C LEU A 353 -4.59 -10.35 -6.71
N ASN A 354 -4.40 -10.27 -5.39
CA ASN A 354 -4.91 -11.28 -4.45
C ASN A 354 -5.15 -10.65 -3.08
N PRO A 355 -6.41 -10.23 -2.80
CA PRO A 355 -6.74 -9.51 -1.57
C PRO A 355 -6.60 -10.35 -0.30
N ARG A 356 -6.53 -11.68 -0.43
CA ARG A 356 -6.35 -12.63 0.68
C ARG A 356 -4.89 -13.04 0.89
N ARG A 357 -3.95 -12.48 0.12
CA ARG A 357 -2.52 -12.76 0.31
C ARG A 357 -2.10 -12.25 1.69
N HIS A 358 -1.40 -13.10 2.43
CA HIS A 358 -0.86 -12.71 3.73
C HIS A 358 0.13 -11.55 3.55
N TRP A 359 0.05 -10.54 4.42
CA TRP A 359 0.81 -9.30 4.28
C TRP A 359 2.33 -9.48 4.09
N ARG A 360 2.92 -10.49 4.72
CA ARG A 360 4.35 -10.83 4.59
C ARG A 360 4.75 -11.34 3.19
N GLU A 361 3.79 -11.84 2.42
CA GLU A 361 4.01 -12.43 1.11
C GLU A 361 3.94 -11.41 -0.03
N HIS A 362 3.50 -10.17 0.22
CA HIS A 362 3.45 -9.16 -0.84
C HIS A 362 4.83 -8.84 -1.45
N PRO A 363 5.90 -8.62 -0.66
CA PRO A 363 7.25 -8.42 -1.19
C PRO A 363 7.77 -9.64 -1.99
N VAL A 364 7.48 -10.86 -1.50
CA VAL A 364 7.87 -12.12 -2.16
C VAL A 364 7.18 -12.22 -3.52
N HIS A 365 5.87 -11.93 -3.56
CA HIS A 365 5.10 -11.95 -4.79
C HIS A 365 5.59 -10.90 -5.80
N PHE A 366 5.95 -9.71 -5.33
CA PHE A 366 6.52 -8.67 -6.20
C PHE A 366 7.79 -9.17 -6.89
N LEU A 367 8.77 -9.69 -6.13
CA LEU A 367 10.03 -10.18 -6.71
C LEU A 367 9.78 -11.37 -7.66
N ALA A 368 8.90 -12.30 -7.27
CA ALA A 368 8.61 -13.50 -8.06
C ALA A 368 7.92 -13.20 -9.39
N ASN A 369 7.28 -12.04 -9.51
CA ASN A 369 6.57 -11.61 -10.72
C ASN A 369 7.14 -10.30 -11.29
N LYS A 370 8.39 -9.96 -10.96
CA LYS A 370 9.03 -8.71 -11.37
C LYS A 370 9.00 -8.52 -12.90
N GLU A 371 9.15 -9.60 -13.66
CA GLU A 371 9.02 -9.59 -15.12
C GLU A 371 7.61 -9.18 -15.58
N THR A 372 6.55 -9.69 -14.92
CA THR A 372 5.17 -9.29 -15.21
C THR A 372 4.92 -7.83 -14.86
N TYR A 373 5.41 -7.35 -13.70
CA TYR A 373 5.34 -5.91 -13.36
C TYR A 373 6.00 -5.05 -14.44
N SER A 374 7.11 -5.51 -15.01
CA SER A 374 7.80 -4.83 -16.11
C SER A 374 6.98 -4.84 -17.41
N SER A 375 6.48 -6.00 -17.83
CA SER A 375 5.71 -6.14 -19.08
C SER A 375 4.39 -5.37 -19.03
N GLU A 376 3.78 -5.32 -17.85
CA GLU A 376 2.55 -4.57 -17.59
C GLU A 376 2.78 -3.08 -17.31
N HIS A 377 4.03 -2.62 -17.36
CA HIS A 377 4.39 -1.20 -17.15
C HIS A 377 3.92 -0.65 -15.79
N ALA A 378 3.90 -1.51 -14.76
CA ALA A 378 3.49 -1.13 -13.42
C ALA A 378 4.36 0.01 -12.87
N LEU A 379 3.75 0.84 -12.02
CA LEU A 379 4.45 1.96 -11.38
C LEU A 379 4.92 1.54 -9.98
N VAL A 380 6.23 1.65 -9.76
CA VAL A 380 6.89 1.35 -8.49
C VAL A 380 7.58 2.61 -8.00
N PHE A 381 7.35 2.96 -6.74
CA PHE A 381 7.94 4.13 -6.10
C PHE A 381 8.79 3.72 -4.89
N HIS A 382 9.73 4.58 -4.54
CA HIS A 382 10.51 4.50 -3.32
C HIS A 382 10.51 5.83 -2.57
N ASP A 383 10.61 5.78 -1.24
CA ASP A 383 10.77 6.98 -0.38
C ASP A 383 9.64 8.01 -0.58
N ILE A 384 8.41 7.54 -0.80
CA ILE A 384 7.20 8.36 -0.91
C ILE A 384 5.93 7.55 -0.61
N ASP A 385 5.13 7.98 0.37
CA ASP A 385 3.90 7.29 0.81
C ASP A 385 2.63 7.85 0.11
N TYR A 386 1.49 7.16 0.18
CA TYR A 386 0.24 7.52 -0.53
C TYR A 386 -0.28 8.92 -0.17
N LEU A 387 -0.17 9.30 1.10
CA LEU A 387 -0.55 10.64 1.58
C LEU A 387 0.30 11.72 0.91
N GLU A 388 1.62 11.49 0.80
CA GLU A 388 2.52 12.41 0.12
C GLU A 388 2.24 12.41 -1.39
N ILE A 389 2.06 11.25 -2.04
CA ILE A 389 1.68 11.18 -3.46
C ILE A 389 0.45 12.05 -3.72
N THR A 390 -0.59 11.94 -2.89
CA THR A 390 -1.79 12.78 -3.01
C THR A 390 -1.43 14.26 -2.95
N VAL A 391 -0.68 14.70 -1.94
CA VAL A 391 -0.26 16.11 -1.82
C VAL A 391 0.56 16.57 -3.03
N ARG A 392 1.53 15.76 -3.48
CA ARG A 392 2.40 16.09 -4.63
C ARG A 392 1.61 16.19 -5.93
N LEU A 393 0.60 15.35 -6.14
CA LEU A 393 -0.28 15.42 -7.29
C LEU A 393 -1.13 16.69 -7.26
N LEU A 394 -1.72 17.04 -6.11
CA LEU A 394 -2.51 18.26 -5.97
C LEU A 394 -1.69 19.54 -6.15
N LEU A 395 -0.39 19.49 -5.83
CA LEU A 395 0.57 20.56 -6.11
C LEU A 395 1.21 20.45 -7.51
N GLN A 396 0.87 19.43 -8.30
CA GLN A 396 1.43 19.13 -9.62
C GLN A 396 2.98 19.00 -9.63
N HIS A 397 3.57 18.52 -8.53
CA HIS A 397 5.01 18.32 -8.38
C HIS A 397 5.51 17.03 -9.07
N TYR A 398 5.26 16.90 -10.37
CA TYR A 398 5.58 15.70 -11.15
C TYR A 398 7.06 15.36 -11.20
N GLU A 399 7.95 16.34 -11.16
CA GLU A 399 9.39 16.10 -11.13
C GLU A 399 9.83 15.39 -9.84
N HIS A 400 9.18 15.70 -8.72
CA HIS A 400 9.41 14.99 -7.45
C HIS A 400 8.93 13.54 -7.54
N LEU A 401 7.70 13.33 -8.02
CA LEU A 401 7.16 11.98 -8.22
C LEU A 401 8.04 11.15 -9.17
N ALA A 402 8.53 11.75 -10.26
CA ALA A 402 9.41 11.09 -11.22
C ALA A 402 10.78 10.70 -10.64
N ARG A 403 11.29 11.45 -9.65
CA ARG A 403 12.51 11.10 -8.91
C ARG A 403 12.31 9.92 -7.97
N CYS A 404 11.13 9.82 -7.37
CA CYS A 404 10.76 8.69 -6.49
C CYS A 404 10.34 7.44 -7.28
N LEU A 405 10.12 7.55 -8.60
CA LEU A 405 9.78 6.40 -9.44
C LEU A 405 11.00 5.49 -9.60
N VAL A 406 10.88 4.24 -9.17
CA VAL A 406 11.84 3.16 -9.46
C VAL A 406 11.48 2.58 -10.82
N PRO A 407 12.27 2.85 -11.88
CA PRO A 407 11.95 2.37 -13.21
C PRO A 407 12.12 0.84 -13.27
N ILE A 408 11.07 0.14 -13.73
CA ILE A 408 11.08 -1.31 -13.89
C ILE A 408 11.06 -1.71 -15.38
N GLY A 409 12.07 -2.47 -15.79
CA GLY A 409 12.27 -2.88 -17.18
C GLY A 409 12.92 -1.85 -18.10
N ASP A 410 13.46 -2.34 -19.22
CA ASP A 410 14.27 -1.57 -20.16
C ASP A 410 13.57 -0.28 -20.63
N ARG A 411 12.25 -0.33 -20.87
CA ARG A 411 11.46 0.83 -21.33
C ARG A 411 11.46 1.96 -20.30
N GLN A 412 11.15 1.68 -19.03
CA GLN A 412 11.12 2.72 -17.99
C GLN A 412 12.53 3.15 -17.60
N ILE A 413 13.50 2.23 -17.61
CA ILE A 413 14.90 2.54 -17.28
C ILE A 413 15.50 3.52 -18.28
N ALA A 414 15.16 3.39 -19.56
CA ALA A 414 15.60 4.31 -20.61
C ALA A 414 14.97 5.70 -20.51
N MET A 415 13.86 5.88 -19.78
CA MET A 415 13.18 7.17 -19.68
C MET A 415 14.00 8.20 -18.88
N SER A 416 14.06 9.42 -19.40
CA SER A 416 14.52 10.59 -18.65
C SER A 416 13.56 10.94 -17.51
N ILE A 417 13.97 11.83 -16.59
CA ILE A 417 13.10 12.31 -15.52
C ILE A 417 11.89 13.07 -16.08
N GLU A 418 12.08 13.81 -17.18
CA GLU A 418 11.03 14.55 -17.88
C GLU A 418 10.01 13.59 -18.53
N GLU A 419 10.50 12.51 -19.15
CA GLU A 419 9.63 11.48 -19.74
C GLU A 419 8.83 10.73 -18.67
N ARG A 420 9.44 10.42 -17.53
CA ARG A 420 8.73 9.85 -16.37
C ARG A 420 7.69 10.83 -15.81
N ALA A 421 8.04 12.11 -15.66
CA ALA A 421 7.09 13.12 -15.21
C ALA A 421 5.90 13.27 -16.17
N ALA A 422 6.15 13.22 -17.48
CA ALA A 422 5.12 13.24 -18.51
C ALA A 422 4.23 11.99 -18.48
N LEU A 423 4.82 10.80 -18.26
CA LEU A 423 4.08 9.55 -18.05
C LEU A 423 3.13 9.68 -16.85
N LEU A 424 3.64 10.10 -15.70
CA LEU A 424 2.82 10.26 -14.49
C LEU A 424 1.70 11.28 -14.69
N LYS A 425 1.97 12.38 -15.39
CA LYS A 425 0.95 13.38 -15.74
C LYS A 425 -0.12 12.85 -16.68
N ARG A 426 0.25 11.97 -17.62
CA ARG A 426 -0.72 11.30 -18.49
C ARG A 426 -1.67 10.42 -17.66
N CYS A 427 -1.15 9.71 -16.67
CA CYS A 427 -1.94 8.80 -15.82
C CYS A 427 -2.95 9.50 -14.89
N THR A 428 -2.87 10.82 -14.71
CA THR A 428 -3.87 11.55 -13.89
C THR A 428 -5.07 12.04 -14.69
N ARG A 429 -5.01 12.00 -16.02
CA ARG A 429 -6.06 12.55 -16.91
C ARG A 429 -7.39 11.85 -16.69
N ARG A 430 -8.48 12.59 -16.43
CA ARG A 430 -9.82 11.98 -16.34
C ARG A 430 -10.19 11.22 -17.62
N PHE A 431 -10.98 10.16 -17.48
CA PHE A 431 -11.57 9.47 -18.61
C PHE A 431 -12.90 10.14 -19.01
N SER A 432 -13.16 10.27 -20.31
CA SER A 432 -14.48 10.64 -20.82
C SER A 432 -15.46 9.48 -20.68
N GLU A 433 -16.77 9.74 -20.75
CA GLU A 433 -17.77 8.66 -20.71
C GLU A 433 -17.65 7.71 -21.92
N ASP A 434 -17.18 8.20 -23.07
CA ASP A 434 -16.92 7.36 -24.24
C ASP A 434 -15.70 6.45 -24.00
N GLU A 435 -14.60 6.98 -23.43
CA GLU A 435 -13.43 6.19 -23.05
C GLU A 435 -13.80 5.15 -21.98
N ILE A 436 -14.66 5.51 -21.02
CA ILE A 436 -15.13 4.57 -19.99
C ILE A 436 -15.93 3.42 -20.63
N ARG A 437 -16.85 3.73 -21.55
CA ARG A 437 -17.65 2.72 -22.26
C ARG A 437 -16.76 1.80 -23.09
N GLU A 438 -15.78 2.36 -23.79
CA GLU A 438 -14.86 1.59 -24.63
C GLU A 438 -13.96 0.67 -23.77
N LYS A 439 -13.36 1.19 -22.70
CA LYS A 439 -12.30 0.49 -21.97
C LYS A 439 -12.83 -0.41 -20.86
N PHE A 440 -13.93 -0.05 -20.19
CA PHE A 440 -14.52 -0.86 -19.12
C PHE A 440 -15.79 -1.62 -19.55
N GLY A 441 -16.40 -1.25 -20.68
CA GLY A 441 -17.64 -1.86 -21.14
C GLY A 441 -17.48 -3.25 -21.78
N VAL A 442 -16.30 -3.56 -22.33
CA VAL A 442 -16.03 -4.83 -23.03
C VAL A 442 -16.02 -6.02 -22.07
N ALA A 443 -15.69 -5.81 -20.78
CA ALA A 443 -15.63 -6.87 -19.77
C ALA A 443 -17.01 -7.42 -19.33
N LYS A 444 -18.12 -6.69 -19.57
CA LYS A 444 -19.49 -7.12 -19.18
C LYS A 444 -20.26 -7.89 -20.25
N ALA A 445 -19.66 -8.14 -21.42
CA ALA A 445 -20.32 -8.80 -22.54
C ALA A 445 -20.00 -10.31 -22.67
N LYS A 446 -19.43 -10.94 -21.64
CA LYS A 446 -19.19 -12.40 -21.60
C LYS A 446 -19.95 -13.07 -20.48
#